data_AF-A0A8K0DLC0-F1
#
_entry.id   AF-A0A8K0DLC0-F1
#
_cell.length_a   1.000
_cell.length_b   1.000
_cell.length_c   1.000
_cell.angle_alpha   90.00
_cell.angle_beta   90.00
_cell.angle_gamma   90.00
#
_symmetry.space_group_name_H-M   'P 1'
#
loop_
_entity.id
_entity.type
_entity.pdbx_description
1 polymer ?
#
loop_
_entity_poly.entity_id
_entity_poly.type
_entity_poly.pdbx_seq_one_letter_code
_entity_poly.pdbx_strand_id
1 'polypeptide(L)'
;MSYEAEQDRLLRLLQEVEEERKVSVDEESDLMENNVEKRTKETNTEQKGDCEEECAERPLKVPRMSAFLGKDKRVTWNKHNISNKKTRTRKCNIVTPLPDVRPCTKNVKTVYECWNLFFCDKILEILVENTNKKI
;
A
#
# COMPACT_ATOMS: atom_id res chain seq x y z
N MET A 1 -26.76 -0.26 28.03
CA MET A 1 -26.93 -1.06 26.80
C MET A 1 -26.92 -2.53 27.23
N SER A 2 -28.06 -3.22 27.19
CA SER A 2 -28.12 -4.65 27.48
C SER A 2 -27.76 -5.44 26.22
N TYR A 3 -27.11 -6.59 26.37
CA TYR A 3 -26.73 -7.47 25.26
C TYR A 3 -27.92 -7.86 24.38
N GLU A 4 -29.07 -8.14 25.01
CA GLU A 4 -30.32 -8.49 24.34
C GLU A 4 -30.82 -7.36 23.42
N ALA A 5 -30.66 -6.10 23.84
CA ALA A 5 -31.07 -4.94 23.04
C ALA A 5 -30.17 -4.72 21.81
N GLU A 6 -28.88 -5.09 21.89
CA GLU A 6 -28.00 -5.07 20.72
C GLU A 6 -28.29 -6.23 19.77
N GLN A 7 -28.63 -7.42 20.29
CA GLN A 7 -29.05 -8.55 19.46
C GLN A 7 -30.29 -8.22 18.62
N ASP A 8 -31.31 -7.63 19.25
CA ASP A 8 -32.53 -7.22 18.55
C ASP A 8 -32.28 -6.15 17.48
N ARG A 9 -31.36 -5.21 17.76
CA ARG A 9 -30.94 -4.20 16.80
C ARG A 9 -30.23 -4.82 15.59
N LEU A 10 -29.33 -5.78 15.83
CA LEU A 10 -28.59 -6.48 14.78
C LEU A 10 -29.53 -7.34 13.92
N LEU A 11 -30.49 -8.03 14.53
CA LEU A 11 -31.48 -8.84 13.80
C LEU A 11 -32.33 -7.98 12.85
N ARG A 12 -32.77 -6.79 13.29
CA ARG A 12 -33.52 -5.86 12.43
C ARG A 12 -32.69 -5.37 11.24
N LEU A 13 -31.44 -5.00 11.46
CA LEU A 13 -30.53 -4.57 10.40
C LEU A 13 -30.28 -5.66 9.36
N LEU A 14 -30.15 -6.91 9.79
CA LEU A 14 -29.97 -8.05 8.89
C LEU A 14 -31.22 -8.33 8.05
N GLN A 15 -32.40 -8.20 8.66
CA GLN A 15 -33.67 -8.40 7.98
C GLN A 15 -33.94 -7.32 6.91
N GLU A 16 -33.66 -6.05 7.21
CA GLU A 16 -33.80 -4.95 6.25
C GLU A 16 -32.97 -5.19 4.97
N VAL A 17 -31.72 -5.62 5.13
CA VAL A 17 -30.82 -5.94 4.00
C VAL A 17 -31.31 -7.16 3.21
N GLU A 18 -31.88 -8.17 3.88
CA GLU A 18 -32.43 -9.35 3.19
C GLU A 18 -33.70 -9.01 2.40
N GLU A 19 -34.55 -8.14 2.94
CA GLU A 19 -35.77 -7.66 2.28
C GLU A 19 -35.43 -6.77 1.07
N GLU A 20 -34.44 -5.87 1.18
CA GLU A 20 -33.90 -5.10 0.05
C GLU A 20 -33.36 -6.01 -1.06
N ARG A 21 -32.70 -7.12 -0.70
CA ARG A 21 -32.15 -8.09 -1.66
C ARG A 21 -33.23 -8.92 -2.37
N LYS A 22 -34.40 -9.13 -1.76
CA LYS A 22 -35.51 -9.90 -2.35
C LYS A 22 -36.30 -9.11 -3.41
N VAL A 23 -36.18 -7.79 -3.44
CA VAL A 23 -36.92 -6.93 -4.40
C VAL A 23 -36.24 -6.87 -5.78
N SER A 24 -35.04 -7.43 -5.96
CA SER A 24 -34.31 -7.41 -7.24
C SER A 24 -34.09 -8.78 -7.88
N VAL A 25 -34.89 -9.80 -7.54
CA VAL A 25 -34.83 -11.10 -8.24
C VAL A 25 -35.82 -11.08 -9.42
N ASP A 26 -35.46 -10.34 -10.47
CA ASP A 26 -35.94 -10.61 -11.82
C ASP A 26 -34.71 -11.03 -12.65
N GLU A 27 -34.66 -12.33 -12.92
CA GLU A 27 -33.87 -13.05 -13.93
C GLU A 27 -32.53 -12.46 -14.39
N GLU A 28 -31.42 -12.82 -13.74
CA GLU A 28 -30.18 -13.09 -14.49
C GLU A 28 -29.26 -14.10 -13.78
N SER A 29 -29.17 -15.27 -14.41
CA SER A 29 -28.26 -16.36 -14.11
C SER A 29 -26.82 -15.96 -14.44
N ASP A 30 -25.88 -16.30 -13.55
CA ASP A 30 -24.44 -16.50 -13.83
C ASP A 30 -23.68 -15.45 -14.65
N LEU A 31 -23.31 -14.32 -14.03
CA LEU A 31 -22.15 -13.54 -14.50
C LEU A 31 -21.24 -13.15 -13.33
N MET A 32 -20.22 -13.97 -13.10
CA MET A 32 -19.05 -13.62 -12.29
C MET A 32 -18.26 -12.53 -13.04
N GLU A 33 -18.62 -11.26 -12.80
CA GLU A 33 -18.03 -10.10 -13.44
C GLU A 33 -16.57 -9.91 -13.01
N ASN A 34 -15.65 -10.17 -13.94
CA ASN A 34 -14.21 -10.01 -13.76
C ASN A 34 -13.81 -8.58 -14.14
N ASN A 35 -13.72 -7.67 -13.15
CA ASN A 35 -13.32 -6.28 -13.33
C ASN A 35 -11.81 -6.13 -13.64
N VAL A 36 -11.41 -6.37 -14.90
CA VAL A 36 -10.07 -6.06 -15.38
C VAL A 36 -10.03 -4.67 -16.03
N GLU A 37 -9.59 -3.66 -15.28
CA GLU A 37 -9.29 -2.34 -15.84
C GLU A 37 -8.05 -2.39 -16.77
N LYS A 38 -8.25 -2.14 -18.07
CA LYS A 38 -7.15 -1.94 -19.03
C LYS A 38 -6.86 -0.46 -19.19
N ARG A 39 -5.72 0.00 -18.66
CA ARG A 39 -5.24 1.38 -18.80
C ARG A 39 -4.37 1.54 -20.05
N THR A 40 -4.89 2.19 -21.10
CA THR A 40 -4.08 2.64 -22.24
C THR A 40 -3.40 3.97 -21.90
N LYS A 41 -2.08 3.97 -21.81
CA LYS A 41 -1.28 5.18 -21.53
C LYS A 41 -0.76 5.77 -22.82
N GLU A 42 -1.37 6.86 -23.26
CA GLU A 42 -0.70 7.83 -24.13
C GLU A 42 -0.95 9.22 -23.55
N THR A 43 0.10 9.83 -22.98
CA THR A 43 0.11 11.26 -22.66
C THR A 43 1.51 11.76 -22.91
N ASN A 44 1.75 12.14 -24.18
CA ASN A 44 2.86 13.00 -24.56
C ASN A 44 2.50 14.42 -24.12
N THR A 45 3.28 15.00 -23.22
CA THR A 45 3.29 16.45 -23.06
C THR A 45 4.73 16.88 -22.81
N GLU A 46 5.35 17.34 -23.89
CA GLU A 46 6.66 17.95 -23.94
C GLU A 46 6.55 19.38 -23.39
N GLN A 47 7.44 19.80 -22.48
CA GLN A 47 7.81 21.21 -22.44
C GLN A 47 9.27 21.39 -21.99
N LYS A 48 10.05 21.97 -22.91
CA LYS A 48 11.49 22.19 -22.85
C LYS A 48 11.86 23.19 -21.77
N GLY A 49 13.02 22.97 -21.16
CA GLY A 49 13.67 23.92 -20.27
C GLY A 49 14.26 25.10 -21.05
N ASP A 50 14.49 26.19 -20.33
CA ASP A 50 15.45 27.21 -20.73
C ASP A 50 16.28 27.66 -19.51
N CYS A 51 17.57 27.66 -19.79
CA CYS A 51 18.79 28.15 -19.15
C CYS A 51 18.63 29.53 -18.47
N GLU A 52 19.50 30.11 -17.65
CA GLU A 52 20.83 29.93 -17.05
C GLU A 52 20.98 31.24 -16.23
N GLU A 53 21.45 31.28 -14.98
CA GLU A 53 22.31 32.41 -14.56
C GLU A 53 22.98 32.22 -13.19
N GLU A 54 24.05 32.98 -13.05
CA GLU A 54 25.30 32.73 -12.39
C GLU A 54 25.37 33.30 -10.95
N CYS A 55 26.17 32.61 -10.13
CA CYS A 55 27.02 33.09 -9.03
C CYS A 55 26.63 34.38 -8.25
N ALA A 56 26.51 34.28 -6.93
CA ALA A 56 27.33 35.07 -5.99
C ALA A 56 27.03 34.70 -4.53
N GLU A 57 28.08 34.31 -3.80
CA GLU A 57 28.06 34.25 -2.34
C GLU A 57 27.79 35.64 -1.75
N ARG A 58 26.73 35.79 -0.96
CA ARG A 58 26.51 36.94 -0.08
C ARG A 58 26.28 36.46 1.35
N PRO A 59 26.83 37.15 2.36
CA PRO A 59 26.69 36.74 3.76
C PRO A 59 25.23 36.83 4.19
N LEU A 60 24.69 35.71 4.68
CA LEU A 60 23.30 35.58 5.11
C LEU A 60 23.03 36.50 6.31
N LYS A 61 22.49 37.68 6.06
CA LYS A 61 21.76 38.45 7.08
C LYS A 61 20.65 37.55 7.59
N VAL A 62 20.69 37.13 8.86
CA VAL A 62 19.60 36.38 9.50
C VAL A 62 18.35 37.26 9.40
N PRO A 63 17.33 36.89 8.61
CA PRO A 63 16.15 37.72 8.47
C PRO A 63 15.45 37.77 9.82
N ARG A 64 15.06 38.96 10.29
CA ARG A 64 14.15 39.10 11.44
C ARG A 64 12.86 38.38 11.06
N MET A 65 12.69 37.14 11.54
CA MET A 65 11.57 36.30 11.15
C MET A 65 10.29 36.81 11.80
N SER A 66 9.20 36.84 11.04
CA SER A 66 7.88 37.09 11.62
C SER A 66 7.42 35.85 12.41
N ALA A 67 7.07 36.03 13.67
CA ALA A 67 6.56 34.99 14.56
C ALA A 67 5.30 35.47 15.28
N PHE A 68 4.38 34.56 15.57
CA PHE A 68 3.27 34.80 16.48
C PHE A 68 3.69 34.47 17.90
N LEU A 69 3.25 35.27 18.86
CA LEU A 69 3.55 35.07 20.27
C LEU A 69 2.28 34.56 20.98
N GLY A 70 2.40 33.47 21.73
CA GLY A 70 1.33 32.96 22.58
C GLY A 70 0.94 33.96 23.67
N LYS A 71 -0.28 33.82 24.22
CA LYS A 71 -0.83 34.75 25.24
C LYS A 71 0.11 34.92 26.45
N ASP A 72 0.75 33.84 26.88
CA ASP A 72 1.68 33.83 28.03
C ASP A 72 3.08 34.36 27.69
N LYS A 73 3.29 34.85 26.46
CA LYS A 73 4.55 35.38 25.92
C LYS A 73 5.75 34.42 25.96
N ARG A 74 5.54 33.15 26.33
CA ARG A 74 6.58 32.12 26.44
C ARG A 74 6.70 31.25 25.19
N VAL A 75 5.59 31.01 24.50
CA VAL A 75 5.57 30.15 23.31
C VAL A 75 5.58 31.02 22.06
N THR A 76 6.56 30.80 21.19
CA THR A 76 6.66 31.46 19.88
C THR A 76 6.35 30.47 18.78
N TRP A 77 5.49 30.89 17.84
CA TRP A 77 5.13 30.11 16.66
C TRP A 77 5.68 30.82 15.43
N ASN A 78 6.52 30.14 14.66
CA ASN A 78 7.03 30.72 13.43
C ASN A 78 5.89 30.90 12.43
N LYS A 79 5.72 32.12 11.90
CA LYS A 79 4.63 32.42 10.95
C LYS A 79 4.83 31.71 9.62
N HIS A 80 6.08 31.39 9.28
CA HIS A 80 6.46 30.71 8.06
C HIS A 80 7.10 29.37 8.43
N ASN A 81 6.80 28.34 7.64
CA ASN A 81 7.50 27.06 7.75
C ASN A 81 9.00 27.28 7.51
N ILE A 82 9.84 26.99 8.52
CA ILE A 82 11.29 26.91 8.35
C ILE A 82 11.57 25.59 7.65
N SER A 83 11.23 25.58 6.37
CA SER A 83 11.67 24.56 5.45
C SER A 83 13.15 24.83 5.17
N ASN A 84 14.03 24.39 6.07
CA ASN A 84 15.40 24.07 5.71
C ASN A 84 15.37 22.83 4.80
N LYS A 85 14.73 22.93 3.63
CA LYS A 85 14.66 21.87 2.61
C LYS A 85 16.02 21.78 1.91
N LYS A 86 17.01 21.33 2.67
CA LYS A 86 18.17 20.60 2.14
C LYS A 86 18.10 19.13 2.53
N THR A 87 16.94 18.61 2.89
CA THR A 87 16.74 17.16 2.92
C THR A 87 16.62 16.69 1.48
N ARG A 88 17.77 16.43 0.84
CA ARG A 88 17.86 15.77 -0.45
C ARG A 88 17.13 14.43 -0.33
N THR A 89 15.91 14.33 -0.84
CA THR A 89 15.35 13.03 -1.23
C THR A 89 16.40 12.38 -2.13
N ARG A 90 16.81 11.15 -1.82
CA ARG A 90 17.91 10.48 -2.52
C ARG A 90 17.69 10.57 -4.04
N LYS A 91 18.75 10.81 -4.81
CA LYS A 91 18.74 10.92 -6.28
C LYS A 91 18.28 9.64 -7.00
N CYS A 92 18.04 8.56 -6.26
CA CYS A 92 17.65 7.27 -6.77
C CYS A 92 16.39 6.77 -6.04
N ASN A 93 15.58 6.00 -6.76
CA ASN A 93 14.41 5.33 -6.21
C ASN A 93 14.82 4.50 -4.99
N ILE A 94 14.08 4.66 -3.90
CA ILE A 94 14.01 3.60 -2.89
C ILE A 94 13.27 2.47 -3.60
N VAL A 95 14.02 1.52 -4.18
CA VAL A 95 13.46 0.26 -4.63
C VAL A 95 13.05 -0.47 -3.36
N THR A 96 11.83 -0.22 -2.89
CA THR A 96 11.19 -1.10 -1.93
C THR A 96 11.11 -2.46 -2.60
N PRO A 97 11.66 -3.53 -2.01
CA PRO A 97 11.40 -4.87 -2.51
C PRO A 97 9.89 -5.07 -2.43
N LEU A 98 9.25 -5.06 -3.60
CA LEU A 98 7.85 -5.45 -3.68
C LEU A 98 7.78 -6.91 -3.19
N PRO A 99 6.73 -7.29 -2.46
CA PRO A 99 6.49 -8.69 -2.14
C PRO A 99 6.21 -9.42 -3.45
N ASP A 100 7.27 -9.94 -4.05
CA ASP A 100 7.25 -10.69 -5.29
C ASP A 100 8.01 -12.01 -5.09
N VAL A 101 7.67 -12.98 -5.94
CA VAL A 101 8.32 -14.28 -5.95
C VAL A 101 9.80 -14.13 -6.31
N ARG A 102 10.66 -14.96 -5.70
CA ARG A 102 12.08 -14.91 -6.01
C ARG A 102 12.32 -15.30 -7.48
N PRO A 103 13.39 -14.81 -8.13
CA PRO A 103 13.68 -15.17 -9.52
C PRO A 103 13.74 -16.68 -9.77
N CYS A 104 14.19 -17.47 -8.80
CA CYS A 104 14.23 -18.93 -8.88
C CYS A 104 12.84 -19.59 -8.93
N THR A 105 11.80 -18.94 -8.43
CA THR A 105 10.43 -19.45 -8.40
C THR A 105 9.54 -18.81 -9.46
N LYS A 106 10.04 -17.81 -10.19
CA LYS A 106 9.28 -17.01 -11.16
C LYS A 106 8.78 -17.80 -12.39
N ASN A 107 9.49 -18.86 -12.76
CA ASN A 107 9.18 -19.68 -13.94
C ASN A 107 8.34 -20.92 -13.63
N VAL A 108 8.02 -21.16 -12.35
CA VAL A 108 7.21 -22.29 -11.93
C VAL A 108 5.75 -22.00 -12.28
N LYS A 109 5.14 -22.88 -13.07
CA LYS A 109 3.78 -22.68 -13.60
C LYS A 109 2.79 -23.69 -13.06
N THR A 110 3.28 -24.85 -12.61
CA THR A 110 2.41 -25.94 -12.16
C THR A 110 2.32 -25.99 -10.64
N VAL A 111 1.17 -26.44 -10.13
CA VAL A 111 0.94 -26.59 -8.68
C VAL A 111 1.93 -27.58 -8.07
N TYR A 112 2.27 -28.64 -8.81
CA TYR A 112 3.23 -29.65 -8.38
C TYR A 112 4.64 -29.07 -8.19
N GLU A 113 5.13 -28.30 -9.17
CA GLU A 113 6.42 -27.62 -9.05
C GLU A 113 6.41 -26.60 -7.92
N CYS A 114 5.30 -25.88 -7.69
CA CYS A 114 5.16 -24.98 -6.54
C CYS A 114 5.30 -25.74 -5.22
N TRP A 115 4.70 -26.93 -5.11
CA TRP A 115 4.79 -27.77 -3.92
C TRP A 115 6.21 -28.28 -3.68
N ASN A 116 6.91 -28.72 -4.74
CA ASN A 116 8.30 -29.17 -4.67
C ASN A 116 9.29 -28.08 -4.21
N LEU A 117 8.95 -26.79 -4.37
CA LEU A 117 9.78 -25.70 -3.82
C LEU A 117 9.81 -25.71 -2.28
N PHE A 118 8.75 -26.20 -1.64
CA PHE A 118 8.66 -26.32 -0.18
C PHE A 118 9.11 -27.69 0.31
N PHE A 119 8.78 -28.74 -0.43
CA PHE A 119 9.13 -30.13 -0.13
C PHE A 119 10.09 -30.67 -1.18
N CYS A 120 11.39 -30.45 -0.95
CA CYS A 120 12.43 -31.01 -1.80
C CYS A 120 12.69 -32.48 -1.47
N ASP A 121 13.27 -33.21 -2.42
CA ASP A 121 13.55 -34.65 -2.31
C ASP A 121 14.32 -35.01 -1.03
N LYS A 122 15.23 -34.14 -0.59
CA LYS A 122 15.97 -34.34 0.68
C LYS A 122 15.06 -34.43 1.90
N ILE A 123 14.00 -33.61 1.94
CA ILE A 123 13.03 -33.65 3.05
C ILE A 123 12.25 -34.96 2.98
N LEU A 124 11.89 -35.42 1.77
CA LEU A 124 11.19 -36.68 1.56
C LEU A 124 12.07 -37.88 1.96
N GLU A 125 13.36 -37.87 1.60
CA GLU A 125 14.34 -38.88 2.02
C GLU A 125 14.43 -38.97 3.56
N ILE A 126 14.59 -37.82 4.23
CA ILE A 126 14.62 -37.77 5.70
C ILE A 126 13.33 -38.31 6.32
N LEU A 127 12.17 -37.97 5.74
CA LEU A 127 10.89 -38.48 6.22
C LEU A 127 10.85 -40.01 6.09
N VAL A 128 11.13 -40.54 4.91
CA VAL A 128 11.11 -41.99 4.63
C VAL A 128 12.08 -42.75 5.53
N GLU A 129 13.33 -42.28 5.66
CA GLU A 129 14.33 -42.91 6.51
C GLU A 129 13.89 -43.01 7.98
N ASN A 130 13.19 -42.00 8.50
CA ASN A 130 12.80 -41.97 9.90
C ASN A 130 11.45 -42.61 10.17
N THR A 131 10.50 -42.55 9.23
CA THR A 131 9.22 -43.26 9.36
C THR A 131 9.41 -44.76 9.27
N ASN A 132 10.27 -45.23 8.35
CA ASN A 132 10.53 -46.67 8.19
C ASN A 132 11.23 -47.31 9.40
N LYS A 133 11.84 -46.52 10.29
CA LYS A 133 12.39 -47.03 11.56
C LYS A 133 11.31 -47.36 12.60
N LYS A 134 10.07 -46.90 12.39
CA LYS A 134 8.94 -47.04 13.33
C LYS A 134 7.79 -47.89 12.78
N ILE A 135 7.92 -48.40 11.56
CA ILE A 135 7.02 -49.37 10.94
C ILE A 135 7.56 -50.76 11.23
#